data_AF-A0A8S3ZDN7-F1
#
_entry.id   AF-A0A8S3ZDN7-F1
#
_cell.length_a   1.000
_cell.length_b   1.000
_cell.length_c   1.000
_cell.angle_alpha   90.00
_cell.angle_beta   90.00
_cell.angle_gamma   90.00
#
_symmetry.space_group_name_H-M   'P 1'
#
loop_
_entity.id
_entity.type
_entity.pdbx_description
1 polymer ?
#
loop_
_entity_poly.entity_id
_entity_poly.type
_entity_poly.pdbx_seq_one_letter_code
_entity_poly.pdbx_strand_id
1 'polypeptide(L)'
;MAAPGSYTSSSSAPLSQSQQHPYTIPRDVSVSSAYSMMQQSPAPSQMMSPTKDLNVVNMCRAGQEVVHDIVSKAQDMFTSLGKNMQLPNNVTFHGQMYAERKAKLDEQVRQITMNFRKLRIFYSRINEACEQMDMPADQELIPFVGAEVERTLPYSDTYPYVVEQHRDMVEQVRLKNQQLKEVIDSMRSIIWEINTMITMRKTG
;
A
#
# COMPACT_ATOMS: atom_id res chain seq x y z
N MET A 1 11.66 42.75 -38.65
CA MET A 1 11.08 42.33 -39.95
C MET A 1 11.71 41.00 -40.35
N ALA A 2 10.87 40.07 -40.85
CA ALA A 2 11.16 38.79 -41.52
C ALA A 2 11.73 37.60 -40.69
N ALA A 3 10.83 36.63 -40.44
CA ALA A 3 11.08 35.18 -40.33
C ALA A 3 11.17 34.56 -41.75
N PRO A 4 10.99 33.24 -42.03
CA PRO A 4 11.09 31.98 -41.25
C PRO A 4 11.87 30.87 -42.02
N GLY A 5 12.04 29.69 -41.41
CA GLY A 5 12.48 28.46 -42.09
C GLY A 5 12.44 27.27 -41.12
N SER A 6 12.15 26.09 -41.63
CA SER A 6 11.05 25.28 -41.12
C SER A 6 11.35 23.77 -41.14
N TYR A 7 10.52 23.02 -40.40
CA TYR A 7 10.20 21.58 -40.53
C TYR A 7 11.27 20.55 -40.13
N THR A 8 10.95 19.74 -39.11
CA THR A 8 10.70 18.29 -39.31
C THR A 8 9.69 17.79 -38.28
N SER A 9 8.58 17.26 -38.80
CA SER A 9 7.56 16.50 -38.09
C SER A 9 8.05 15.10 -37.74
N SER A 10 7.56 14.53 -36.64
CA SER A 10 7.39 13.08 -36.54
C SER A 10 6.18 12.74 -35.67
N SER A 11 5.30 11.94 -36.27
CA SER A 11 3.97 11.52 -35.86
C SER A 11 3.88 10.72 -34.55
N SER A 12 2.72 10.94 -33.94
CA SER A 12 1.87 10.04 -33.14
C SER A 12 2.05 8.52 -33.26
N ALA A 13 1.97 7.83 -32.11
CA ALA A 13 1.23 6.59 -31.92
C ALA A 13 0.82 6.40 -30.43
N PRO A 14 -0.31 5.71 -30.12
CA PRO A 14 -1.03 5.82 -28.85
C PRO A 14 -0.61 4.80 -27.78
N LEU A 15 -0.83 5.17 -26.50
CA LEU A 15 -0.73 4.29 -25.34
C LEU A 15 -1.85 3.23 -25.37
N SER A 16 -1.45 1.98 -25.60
CA SER A 16 -2.30 0.80 -25.42
C SER A 16 -2.25 0.33 -23.96
N GLN A 17 -3.32 0.66 -23.23
CA GLN A 17 -4.08 -0.20 -22.32
C GLN A 17 -3.36 -1.48 -21.80
N SER A 18 -2.76 -1.41 -20.61
CA SER A 18 -2.34 -2.60 -19.85
C SER A 18 -3.53 -3.17 -19.07
N GLN A 19 -4.02 -4.30 -19.57
CA GLN A 19 -5.11 -5.10 -19.07
C GLN A 19 -4.70 -5.81 -17.76
N GLN A 20 -5.52 -5.66 -16.72
CA GLN A 20 -5.43 -6.41 -15.45
C GLN A 20 -5.83 -7.87 -15.71
N HIS A 21 -4.97 -8.83 -15.35
CA HIS A 21 -5.37 -10.23 -15.22
C HIS A 21 -5.68 -10.56 -13.76
N PRO A 22 -6.86 -11.14 -13.47
CA PRO A 22 -7.24 -11.60 -12.13
C PRO A 22 -6.65 -12.99 -11.86
N TYR A 23 -5.95 -13.15 -10.74
CA TYR A 23 -5.63 -14.48 -10.22
C TYR A 23 -6.85 -15.04 -9.49
N THR A 24 -7.52 -15.97 -10.14
CA THR A 24 -8.51 -16.88 -9.54
C THR A 24 -7.77 -17.98 -8.77
N ILE A 25 -8.19 -18.24 -7.54
CA ILE A 25 -7.75 -19.38 -6.72
C ILE A 25 -8.68 -20.56 -7.02
N PRO A 26 -8.20 -21.71 -7.50
CA PRO A 26 -8.99 -22.92 -7.51
C PRO A 26 -8.92 -23.63 -6.14
N ARG A 27 -10.10 -23.97 -5.63
CA ARG A 27 -10.35 -24.91 -4.52
C ARG A 27 -10.43 -26.35 -5.07
N ASP A 28 -10.43 -27.32 -4.14
CA ASP A 28 -10.57 -28.79 -4.27
C ASP A 28 -9.24 -29.58 -4.29
N VAL A 29 -9.04 -30.71 -3.59
CA VAL A 29 -9.93 -31.62 -2.87
C VAL A 29 -9.13 -32.41 -1.81
N SER A 30 -9.87 -32.90 -0.81
CA SER A 30 -9.52 -33.82 0.28
C SER A 30 -8.72 -35.09 -0.09
N VAL A 31 -7.80 -35.50 0.80
CA VAL A 31 -7.50 -36.92 1.09
C VAL A 31 -7.23 -37.10 2.59
N SER A 32 -7.96 -38.03 3.20
CA SER A 32 -7.78 -38.56 4.55
C SER A 32 -6.63 -39.57 4.58
N SER A 33 -5.79 -39.57 5.63
CA SER A 33 -5.53 -40.78 6.43
C SER A 33 -4.71 -40.45 7.68
N ALA A 34 -5.07 -41.12 8.76
CA ALA A 34 -4.49 -41.03 10.10
C ALA A 34 -3.28 -41.97 10.24
N TYR A 35 -2.23 -41.52 10.94
CA TYR A 35 -1.48 -42.34 11.91
C TYR A 35 -0.85 -41.43 12.96
N SER A 36 -1.17 -41.73 14.22
CA SER A 36 -0.57 -41.17 15.42
C SER A 36 0.77 -41.87 15.69
N MET A 37 1.85 -41.11 15.93
CA MET A 37 2.92 -41.54 16.84
C MET A 37 3.54 -40.33 17.54
N MET A 38 3.77 -40.54 18.83
CA MET A 38 4.22 -39.63 19.85
C MET A 38 5.73 -39.47 19.75
N GLN A 39 6.23 -38.24 19.60
CA GLN A 39 7.64 -37.92 19.86
C GLN A 39 7.72 -36.53 20.49
N GLN A 40 8.14 -36.55 21.76
CA GLN A 40 8.34 -35.41 22.64
C GLN A 40 9.81 -35.00 22.55
N SER A 41 10.12 -33.71 22.27
CA SER A 41 11.33 -32.94 22.62
C SER A 41 11.34 -31.58 21.86
N PRO A 42 12.16 -30.59 22.29
CA PRO A 42 11.81 -29.48 23.18
C PRO A 42 11.48 -28.20 22.40
N ALA A 43 10.81 -27.27 23.09
CA ALA A 43 10.45 -25.95 22.57
C ALA A 43 11.66 -25.19 21.98
N PRO A 44 11.54 -24.65 20.75
CA PRO A 44 12.39 -23.56 20.30
C PRO A 44 11.77 -22.24 20.78
N SER A 45 12.59 -21.50 21.51
CA SER A 45 12.69 -20.04 21.59
C SER A 45 11.57 -19.24 20.93
N GLN A 46 10.89 -18.42 21.74
CA GLN A 46 10.00 -17.36 21.28
C GLN A 46 10.75 -16.44 20.30
N MET A 47 10.62 -16.70 19.01
CA MET A 47 10.89 -15.70 17.98
C MET A 47 9.79 -14.64 18.11
N MET A 48 10.17 -13.42 18.52
CA MET A 48 9.32 -12.25 18.37
C MET A 48 8.97 -12.14 16.88
N SER A 49 7.73 -12.47 16.54
CA SER A 49 7.28 -12.37 15.16
C SER A 49 7.16 -10.88 14.76
N PRO A 50 7.66 -10.46 13.58
CA PRO A 50 7.47 -9.12 13.03
C PRO A 50 6.01 -8.84 12.57
N THR A 51 5.07 -9.72 12.91
CA THR A 51 3.65 -9.60 12.56
C THR A 51 2.93 -8.47 13.31
N LYS A 52 3.51 -7.95 14.40
CA LYS A 52 2.90 -6.85 15.17
C LYS A 52 2.97 -5.50 14.43
N ASP A 53 4.06 -5.22 13.74
CA ASP A 53 4.23 -3.96 12.99
C ASP A 53 3.29 -3.88 11.79
N LEU A 54 3.03 -5.02 11.14
CA LEU A 54 2.03 -5.13 10.09
C LEU A 54 0.61 -4.81 10.59
N ASN A 55 0.33 -4.99 11.89
CA ASN A 55 -0.99 -4.69 12.46
C ASN A 55 -1.18 -3.18 12.71
N VAL A 56 -0.19 -2.49 13.28
CA VAL A 56 -0.27 -1.05 13.57
C VAL A 56 -0.35 -0.22 12.30
N VAL A 57 0.47 -0.53 11.29
CA VAL A 57 0.45 0.17 9.99
C VAL A 57 -0.92 0.04 9.33
N ASN A 58 -1.54 -1.14 9.39
CA ASN A 58 -2.88 -1.36 8.85
C ASN A 58 -3.95 -0.58 9.63
N MET A 59 -3.84 -0.49 10.96
CA MET A 59 -4.74 0.33 11.78
C MET A 59 -4.59 1.83 11.47
N CYS A 60 -3.37 2.32 11.26
CA CYS A 60 -3.12 3.71 10.85
C CYS A 60 -3.76 4.01 9.50
N ARG A 61 -3.62 3.10 8.52
CA ARG A 61 -4.25 3.22 7.20
C ARG A 61 -5.78 3.25 7.30
N ALA A 62 -6.37 2.34 8.07
CA ALA A 62 -7.82 2.32 8.30
C ALA A 62 -8.30 3.58 9.05
N GLY A 63 -7.53 4.07 10.04
CA GLY A 63 -7.80 5.32 10.74
C GLY A 63 -7.79 6.53 9.80
N GLN A 64 -6.84 6.59 8.87
CA GLN A 64 -6.78 7.63 7.84
C GLN A 64 -8.03 7.61 6.93
N GLU A 65 -8.48 6.44 6.50
CA GLU A 65 -9.71 6.29 5.70
C GLU A 65 -10.93 6.86 6.45
N VAL A 66 -11.03 6.63 7.76
CA VAL A 66 -12.09 7.21 8.59
C VAL A 66 -12.00 8.73 8.67
N VAL A 67 -10.79 9.30 8.82
CA VAL A 67 -10.59 10.76 8.80
C VAL A 67 -11.03 11.35 7.47
N HIS A 68 -10.64 10.72 6.36
CA HIS A 68 -11.05 11.15 5.03
C HIS A 68 -12.59 11.11 4.88
N ASP A 69 -13.24 10.04 5.33
CA ASP A 69 -14.70 9.92 5.27
C ASP A 69 -15.41 10.98 6.13
N ILE A 70 -14.88 11.33 7.31
CA ILE A 70 -15.39 12.45 8.12
C ILE A 70 -15.31 13.77 7.33
N VAL A 71 -14.14 14.09 6.78
CA VAL A 71 -13.92 15.35 6.05
C VAL A 71 -14.82 15.41 4.82
N SER A 72 -14.90 14.34 4.04
CA SER A 72 -15.75 14.25 2.85
C SER A 72 -17.22 14.47 3.20
N LYS A 73 -17.74 13.77 4.23
CA LYS A 73 -19.14 13.95 4.67
C LYS A 73 -19.42 15.35 5.21
N ALA A 74 -18.47 15.94 5.94
CA ALA A 74 -18.60 17.30 6.43
C ALA A 74 -18.64 18.31 5.27
N GLN A 75 -17.78 18.15 4.26
CA GLN A 75 -17.79 18.97 3.05
C GLN A 75 -19.12 18.84 2.28
N ASP A 76 -19.63 17.62 2.11
CA ASP A 76 -20.93 17.37 1.46
C ASP A 76 -22.08 18.00 2.24
N MET A 77 -22.02 17.93 3.56
CA MET A 77 -22.99 18.54 4.46
C MET A 77 -23.02 20.05 4.29
N PHE A 78 -21.87 20.73 4.43
CA PHE A 78 -21.80 22.19 4.29
C PHE A 78 -22.12 22.66 2.87
N THR A 79 -21.72 21.90 1.85
CA THR A 79 -22.08 22.20 0.44
C THR A 79 -23.59 22.09 0.23
N SER A 80 -24.21 21.06 0.79
CA SER A 80 -25.66 20.86 0.71
C SER A 80 -26.43 21.97 1.42
N LEU A 81 -25.95 22.42 2.59
CA LEU A 81 -26.55 23.54 3.32
C LEU A 81 -26.35 24.86 2.58
N GLY A 82 -25.13 25.17 2.13
CA GLY A 82 -24.81 26.46 1.52
C GLY A 82 -25.44 26.69 0.14
N LYS A 83 -25.58 25.64 -0.69
CA LYS A 83 -26.11 25.78 -2.06
C LYS A 83 -27.60 25.50 -2.16
N ASN A 84 -28.13 24.58 -1.34
CA ASN A 84 -29.51 24.09 -1.49
C ASN A 84 -30.45 24.55 -0.38
N MET A 85 -29.96 25.30 0.60
CA MET A 85 -30.78 25.91 1.65
C MET A 85 -30.84 27.41 1.46
N GLN A 86 -31.66 27.85 0.50
CA GLN A 86 -32.08 29.26 0.48
C GLN A 86 -33.00 29.50 1.68
N LEU A 87 -32.85 30.66 2.34
CA LEU A 87 -33.84 31.09 3.33
C LEU A 87 -35.22 31.14 2.65
N PRO A 88 -36.33 30.88 3.37
CA PRO A 88 -37.66 30.96 2.78
C PRO A 88 -37.91 32.37 2.25
N ASN A 89 -37.70 32.59 0.96
CA ASN A 89 -38.10 33.82 0.28
C ASN A 89 -39.60 33.74 0.01
N ASN A 90 -40.43 33.69 1.06
CA ASN A 90 -41.91 33.80 1.16
C ASN A 90 -42.83 33.24 0.04
N VAL A 91 -42.33 32.55 -0.98
CA VAL A 91 -43.06 32.32 -2.24
C VAL A 91 -43.26 30.82 -2.54
N THR A 92 -42.46 29.92 -1.95
CA THR A 92 -42.72 28.47 -2.07
C THR A 92 -42.31 27.71 -0.80
N PHE A 93 -43.28 27.45 0.09
CA PHE A 93 -43.09 26.54 1.23
C PHE A 93 -43.34 25.09 0.78
N HIS A 94 -42.27 24.34 0.50
CA HIS A 94 -42.34 22.91 0.23
C HIS A 94 -41.97 22.08 1.47
N GLY A 95 -42.88 21.98 2.44
CA GLY A 95 -42.65 21.33 3.73
C GLY A 95 -42.09 19.89 3.65
N GLN A 96 -42.51 19.09 2.66
CA GLN A 96 -41.96 17.74 2.46
C GLN A 96 -40.49 17.74 2.03
N MET A 97 -40.10 18.59 1.07
CA MET A 97 -38.69 18.70 0.63
C MET A 97 -37.77 19.12 1.78
N TYR A 98 -38.24 20.01 2.66
CA TYR A 98 -37.50 20.40 3.86
C TYR A 98 -37.37 19.25 4.86
N ALA A 99 -38.44 18.48 5.09
CA ALA A 99 -38.41 17.33 5.99
C ALA A 99 -37.43 16.25 5.50
N GLU A 100 -37.44 15.92 4.21
CA GLU A 100 -36.51 14.97 3.61
C GLU A 100 -35.06 15.46 3.68
N ARG A 101 -34.82 16.75 3.39
CA ARG A 101 -33.48 17.35 3.48
C ARG A 101 -32.96 17.36 4.91
N LYS A 102 -33.82 17.68 5.89
CA LYS A 102 -33.49 17.59 7.31
C LYS A 102 -33.16 16.16 7.71
N ALA A 103 -33.97 15.18 7.31
CA ALA A 103 -33.71 13.78 7.61
C ALA A 103 -32.35 13.31 7.05
N LYS A 104 -32.01 13.72 5.82
CA LYS A 104 -30.70 13.44 5.21
C LYS A 104 -29.55 14.09 6.00
N LEU A 105 -29.74 15.32 6.46
CA LEU A 105 -28.76 16.04 7.27
C LEU A 105 -28.53 15.33 8.62
N ASP A 106 -29.60 14.96 9.31
CA ASP A 106 -29.55 14.26 10.58
C ASP A 106 -28.81 12.92 10.44
N GLU A 107 -29.03 12.19 9.34
CA GLU A 107 -28.28 10.95 9.06
C GLU A 107 -26.79 11.22 8.80
N GLN A 108 -26.43 12.27 8.05
CA GLN A 108 -25.03 12.66 7.85
C GLN A 108 -24.34 12.99 9.18
N VAL A 109 -25.01 13.74 10.05
CA VAL A 109 -24.51 14.06 11.41
C VAL A 109 -24.32 12.78 12.23
N ARG A 110 -25.28 11.85 12.17
CA ARG A 110 -25.18 10.56 12.86
C ARG A 110 -23.98 9.74 12.38
N GLN A 111 -23.76 9.68 11.07
CA GLN A 111 -22.64 8.96 10.47
C GLN A 111 -21.29 9.59 10.86
N ILE A 112 -21.17 10.92 10.80
CA ILE A 112 -19.97 11.64 11.24
C ILE A 112 -19.70 11.35 12.73
N THR A 113 -20.72 11.38 13.57
CA THR A 113 -20.59 11.06 15.01
C THR A 113 -20.08 9.63 15.22
N MET A 114 -20.58 8.67 14.44
CA MET A 114 -20.14 7.29 14.51
C MET A 114 -18.69 7.12 14.03
N ASN A 115 -18.29 7.85 13.00
CA ASN A 115 -16.90 7.87 12.53
C ASN A 115 -15.95 8.46 13.58
N PHE A 116 -16.31 9.52 14.29
CA PHE A 116 -15.49 10.02 15.40
C PHE A 116 -15.30 8.99 16.51
N ARG A 117 -16.33 8.19 16.82
CA ARG A 117 -16.21 7.08 17.78
C ARG A 117 -15.25 6.00 17.27
N LYS A 118 -15.36 5.60 15.99
CA LYS A 118 -14.42 4.66 15.37
C LYS A 118 -12.98 5.19 15.39
N LEU A 119 -12.79 6.45 15.02
CA LEU A 119 -11.49 7.11 15.01
C LEU A 119 -10.85 7.12 16.39
N ARG A 120 -11.63 7.37 17.44
CA ARG A 120 -11.15 7.30 18.83
C ARG A 120 -10.67 5.90 19.20
N ILE A 121 -11.37 4.84 18.76
CA ILE A 121 -10.94 3.46 19.00
C ILE A 121 -9.60 3.20 18.30
N PHE A 122 -9.46 3.58 17.02
CA PHE A 122 -8.19 3.45 16.31
C PHE A 122 -7.06 4.19 17.02
N TYR A 123 -7.30 5.44 17.42
CA TYR A 123 -6.31 6.24 18.15
C TYR A 123 -5.88 5.56 19.44
N SER A 124 -6.81 5.10 20.28
CA SER A 124 -6.46 4.40 21.52
C SER A 124 -5.63 3.14 21.27
N ARG A 125 -5.99 2.34 20.26
CA ARG A 125 -5.27 1.10 19.93
C ARG A 125 -3.89 1.34 19.34
N ILE A 126 -3.75 2.34 18.48
CA ILE A 126 -2.46 2.75 17.93
C ILE A 126 -1.59 3.33 19.05
N ASN A 127 -2.15 4.16 19.91
CA ASN A 127 -1.43 4.77 21.04
C ASN A 127 -0.93 3.70 22.02
N GLU A 128 -1.77 2.74 22.43
CA GLU A 128 -1.35 1.60 23.27
C GLU A 128 -0.24 0.76 22.62
N ALA A 129 -0.30 0.56 21.30
CA ALA A 129 0.73 -0.18 20.57
C ALA A 129 2.05 0.61 20.44
N CYS A 130 1.96 1.93 20.30
CA CYS A 130 3.10 2.83 20.25
C CYS A 130 3.72 3.08 21.63
N GLU A 131 2.96 3.10 22.73
CA GLU A 131 3.52 3.18 24.10
C GLU A 131 4.38 1.96 24.47
N GLN A 132 4.15 0.81 23.81
CA GLN A 132 5.03 -0.35 23.91
C GLN A 132 6.29 -0.24 23.06
N MET A 133 6.35 0.73 22.15
CA MET A 133 7.55 1.08 21.39
C MET A 133 8.20 2.29 22.05
N ASP A 134 9.37 2.08 22.65
CA ASP A 134 10.15 3.16 23.28
C ASP A 134 10.61 4.12 22.16
N MET A 135 9.79 5.13 21.86
CA MET A 135 10.10 6.15 20.86
C MET A 135 10.77 7.31 21.61
N PRO A 136 12.05 7.61 21.35
CA PRO A 136 12.70 8.74 21.98
C PRO A 136 11.98 10.03 21.70
N ALA A 137 12.01 10.91 22.70
CA ALA A 137 11.34 12.19 22.66
C ALA A 137 11.81 13.01 21.44
N ASP A 138 10.91 13.77 20.83
CA ASP A 138 11.18 14.61 19.65
C ASP A 138 12.42 15.52 19.79
N GLN A 139 12.82 15.81 21.03
CA GLN A 139 13.99 16.61 21.40
C GLN A 139 15.34 15.90 21.18
N GLU A 140 15.36 14.56 21.12
CA GLU A 140 16.54 13.75 20.78
C GLU A 140 16.72 13.58 19.27
N LEU A 141 15.70 13.91 18.47
CA LEU A 141 15.71 13.79 17.01
C LEU A 141 16.39 14.97 16.31
N ILE A 142 16.75 16.05 17.03
CA ILE A 142 17.44 17.22 16.48
C ILE A 142 18.87 17.25 17.00
N PRO A 143 19.88 16.89 16.17
CA PRO A 143 21.27 17.07 16.53
C PRO A 143 21.57 18.54 16.88
N PHE A 144 22.12 18.78 18.06
CA PHE A 144 22.63 20.11 18.41
C PHE A 144 23.80 20.47 17.48
N VAL A 145 23.78 21.70 16.94
CA VAL A 145 24.85 22.21 16.08
C VAL A 145 26.17 22.20 16.87
N GLY A 146 27.11 21.33 16.47
CA GLY A 146 28.43 21.19 17.10
C GLY A 146 28.60 20.00 18.04
N ALA A 147 27.56 19.19 18.29
CA ALA A 147 27.72 17.90 18.96
C ALA A 147 28.23 16.85 17.95
N GLU A 148 29.27 16.08 18.31
CA GLU A 148 29.58 14.86 17.56
C GLU A 148 28.40 13.90 17.72
N VAL A 149 27.62 13.74 16.65
CA VAL A 149 26.59 12.71 16.59
C VAL A 149 27.32 11.37 16.53
N GLU A 150 27.35 10.67 17.66
CA GLU A 150 27.77 9.27 17.69
C GLU A 150 26.89 8.52 16.70
N ARG A 151 27.50 8.02 15.61
CA ARG A 151 26.75 7.39 14.53
C ARG A 151 26.06 6.16 15.08
N THR A 152 24.74 6.24 15.15
CA THR A 152 23.80 5.12 15.18
C THR A 152 24.06 4.14 16.33
N LEU A 153 23.60 4.50 17.53
CA LEU A 153 23.10 3.47 18.42
C LEU A 153 21.83 2.86 17.76
N PRO A 154 21.70 1.52 17.70
CA PRO A 154 20.55 0.87 17.10
C PRO A 154 19.30 1.25 17.90
N TYR A 155 18.48 2.10 17.29
CA TYR A 155 17.27 2.73 17.86
C TYR A 155 16.16 1.74 18.25
N SER A 156 16.34 0.46 17.94
CA SER A 156 15.43 -0.60 18.35
C SER A 156 16.11 -1.95 18.15
N ASP A 157 15.88 -2.91 19.05
CA ASP A 157 16.28 -4.31 18.87
C ASP A 157 15.74 -4.92 17.56
N THR A 158 14.74 -4.29 16.94
CA THR A 158 14.14 -4.69 15.66
C THR A 158 14.85 -4.12 14.42
N TYR A 159 15.60 -3.03 14.55
CA TYR A 159 16.33 -2.42 13.44
C TYR A 159 17.35 -3.36 12.78
N PRO A 160 18.22 -4.09 13.52
CA PRO A 160 19.15 -5.02 12.89
C PRO A 160 18.42 -6.13 12.13
N TYR A 161 17.28 -6.60 12.64
CA TYR A 161 16.46 -7.62 11.97
C TYR A 161 15.87 -7.10 10.65
N VAL A 162 15.32 -5.90 10.62
CA VAL A 162 14.76 -5.31 9.38
C VAL A 162 15.84 -5.06 8.33
N VAL A 163 17.02 -4.60 8.75
CA VAL A 163 18.17 -4.40 7.86
C VAL A 163 18.65 -5.72 7.28
N GLU A 164 18.73 -6.78 8.09
CA GLU A 164 19.12 -8.12 7.65
C GLU A 164 18.11 -8.72 6.66
N GLN A 165 16.81 -8.62 6.95
CA GLN A 165 15.75 -9.07 6.03
C GLN A 165 15.79 -8.31 4.70
N HIS A 166 16.00 -6.99 4.73
CA HIS A 166 16.15 -6.20 3.51
C HIS A 166 17.38 -6.63 2.70
N ARG A 167 18.51 -6.89 3.38
CA ARG A 167 19.74 -7.37 2.75
C ARG A 167 19.52 -8.71 2.05
N ASP A 168 18.87 -9.65 2.72
CA ASP A 168 18.60 -10.99 2.18
C ASP A 168 17.64 -10.94 0.99
N MET A 169 16.62 -10.08 1.05
CA MET A 169 15.69 -9.86 -0.07
C MET A 169 16.42 -9.28 -1.29
N VAL A 170 17.30 -8.30 -1.09
CA VAL A 170 18.12 -7.71 -2.17
C VAL A 170 19.06 -8.76 -2.78
N GLU A 171 19.67 -9.62 -1.96
CA GLU A 171 20.52 -10.70 -2.43
C GLU A 171 19.73 -11.74 -3.25
N GLN A 172 18.51 -12.09 -2.81
CA GLN A 172 17.64 -13.01 -3.54
C GLN A 172 17.25 -12.44 -4.91
N VAL A 173 16.91 -11.14 -4.98
CA VAL A 173 16.62 -10.45 -6.25
C VAL A 173 17.85 -10.46 -7.15
N ARG A 174 19.04 -10.22 -6.59
CA ARG A 174 20.30 -10.27 -7.35
C ARG A 174 20.55 -11.65 -7.95
N LEU A 175 20.36 -12.72 -7.16
CA LEU A 175 20.55 -14.10 -7.61
C LEU A 175 19.54 -14.49 -8.69
N LYS A 176 18.26 -14.10 -8.54
CA LYS A 176 17.23 -14.35 -9.56
C LYS A 176 17.52 -13.63 -10.87
N ASN A 177 18.01 -12.39 -10.81
CA ASN A 177 18.44 -11.65 -11.99
C ASN A 177 19.65 -12.31 -12.67
N GLN A 178 20.59 -12.87 -11.89
CA GLN A 178 21.72 -13.62 -12.43
C GLN A 178 21.26 -14.90 -13.14
N GLN A 179 20.36 -15.67 -12.54
CA GLN A 179 19.78 -16.86 -13.17
C GLN A 179 19.04 -16.53 -14.47
N LEU A 180 18.29 -15.43 -14.50
CA LEU A 180 17.63 -14.97 -15.73
C LEU A 180 18.62 -14.66 -16.85
N LYS A 181 19.77 -14.03 -16.53
CA LYS A 181 20.83 -13.79 -17.52
C LYS A 181 21.38 -15.10 -18.08
N GLU A 182 21.68 -16.06 -17.22
CA GLU A 182 22.19 -17.38 -17.65
C GLU A 182 21.21 -18.12 -18.56
N VAL A 183 19.91 -18.05 -18.25
CA VAL A 183 18.86 -18.63 -19.10
C VAL A 183 18.79 -17.91 -20.45
N ILE A 184 18.85 -16.57 -20.47
CA ILE A 184 18.85 -15.78 -21.70
C ILE A 184 20.06 -16.12 -22.57
N ASP A 185 21.25 -16.27 -21.98
CA ASP A 185 22.46 -16.61 -22.71
C ASP A 185 22.42 -18.05 -23.25
N SER A 186 21.87 -18.99 -22.48
CA SER A 186 21.61 -20.36 -22.94
C SER A 186 20.64 -20.37 -24.13
N MET A 187 19.52 -19.64 -24.05
CA MET A 187 18.59 -19.51 -25.17
C MET A 187 19.25 -18.91 -26.40
N ARG A 188 20.10 -17.87 -26.23
CA ARG A 188 20.85 -17.27 -27.33
C ARG A 188 21.83 -18.26 -27.97
N SER A 189 22.52 -19.08 -27.19
CA SER A 189 23.41 -20.14 -27.71
C SER A 189 22.64 -21.16 -28.54
N ILE A 190 21.52 -21.68 -28.02
CA ILE A 190 20.69 -22.66 -28.72
C ILE A 190 20.17 -22.08 -30.05
N ILE A 191 19.68 -20.84 -30.05
CA ILE A 191 19.23 -20.17 -31.27
C ILE A 191 20.38 -20.06 -32.27
N TRP A 192 21.58 -19.70 -31.80
CA TRP A 192 22.75 -19.57 -32.66
C TRP A 192 23.18 -20.92 -33.27
N GLU A 193 23.19 -21.99 -32.48
CA GLU A 193 23.47 -23.36 -32.93
C GLU A 193 22.45 -23.83 -33.97
N ILE A 194 21.16 -23.60 -33.73
CA ILE A 194 20.08 -23.95 -34.68
C ILE A 194 20.27 -23.17 -35.99
N ASN A 195 20.47 -21.85 -35.93
CA ASN A 195 20.65 -21.03 -37.13
C ASN A 195 21.87 -21.44 -37.93
N THR A 196 22.96 -21.80 -37.26
CA THR A 196 24.18 -22.33 -37.89
C THR A 196 23.89 -23.67 -38.56
N MET A 197 23.25 -24.61 -37.87
CA MET A 197 22.91 -25.94 -38.40
C MET A 197 21.94 -25.86 -39.60
N ILE A 198 20.93 -24.99 -39.55
CA ILE A 198 20.00 -24.76 -40.67
C ILE A 198 20.75 -24.19 -41.88
N THR A 199 21.65 -23.24 -41.67
CA THR A 199 22.42 -22.61 -42.75
C THR A 199 23.36 -23.61 -43.43
N MET A 200 24.04 -24.45 -42.65
CA MET A 200 24.90 -25.52 -43.17
C MET A 200 24.12 -26.53 -44.02
N ARG A 201 22.88 -26.88 -43.64
CA ARG A 201 22.00 -27.76 -44.42
C ARG A 201 21.41 -27.13 -45.67
N LYS A 202 21.36 -25.79 -45.76
CA LYS A 202 20.82 -25.05 -46.91
C LYS A 202 21.86 -24.77 -48.00
N THR A 203 23.15 -24.93 -47.67
CA THR A 203 24.28 -24.61 -48.55
C THR A 203 24.98 -25.87 -49.10
N GLY A 204 24.50 -27.07 -48.74
CA GLY A 204 24.87 -28.35 -49.35
C GLY A 204 23.68 -28.93 -50.10
#